data_AF-A0A2V8WQP4-F1
#
_entry.id   AF-A0A2V8WQP4-F1
#
_cell.length_a   1.000
_cell.length_b   1.000
_cell.length_c   1.000
_cell.angle_alpha   90.00
_cell.angle_beta   90.00
_cell.angle_gamma   90.00
#
_symmetry.space_group_name_H-M   'P 1'
#
loop_
_entity.id
_entity.type
_entity.pdbx_description
1 polymer ?
#
loop_
_entity_poly.entity_id
_entity_poly.type
_entity_poly.pdbx_seq_one_letter_code
_entity_poly.pdbx_strand_id
1 'polypeptide(L)'
;SIYRLGLALFDLEQPEKCLIRGDSWMFAPEAEYERHGDVQDVVFPCGYTLASDGDTINLYYGAADSSIALAHGSIRNLLTWLDANGHSEQSHDRRLRK
;
A
#
# COMPACT_ATOMS: atom_id res chain seq x y z
N SER A 1 -14.77 -11.26 4.43
CA SER A 1 -13.34 -11.16 4.09
C SER A 1 -12.96 -9.68 4.15
N ILE A 2 -11.76 -9.33 4.60
CA ILE A 2 -11.33 -7.92 4.77
C ILE A 2 -10.34 -7.57 3.66
N TYR A 3 -10.55 -6.46 2.95
CA TYR A 3 -9.60 -5.95 1.95
C TYR A 3 -8.76 -4.80 2.53
N ARG A 4 -7.43 -4.93 2.42
CA ARG A 4 -6.43 -4.02 3.03
C ARG A 4 -5.31 -3.76 2.04
N LEU A 5 -4.64 -2.62 2.17
CA LEU A 5 -3.51 -2.25 1.33
C LEU A 5 -2.19 -2.52 2.05
N GLY A 6 -1.25 -3.11 1.31
CA GLY A 6 0.17 -3.16 1.67
C GLY A 6 1.00 -2.31 0.71
N LEU A 7 2.33 -2.38 0.87
CA LEU A 7 3.28 -1.72 -0.01
C LEU A 7 4.30 -2.71 -0.57
N ALA A 8 4.77 -2.40 -1.78
CA ALA A 8 5.94 -3.02 -2.36
C ALA A 8 6.69 -1.97 -3.20
N LEU A 9 8.02 -2.02 -3.15
CA LEU A 9 8.92 -1.21 -3.95
C LEU A 9 9.59 -2.12 -4.97
N PHE A 10 9.54 -1.71 -6.23
CA PHE A 10 10.11 -2.42 -7.35
C PHE A 10 11.30 -1.65 -7.93
N ASP A 11 12.16 -2.38 -8.62
CA ASP A 11 13.28 -1.79 -9.34
C ASP A 11 12.79 -0.86 -10.44
N LEU A 12 13.46 0.28 -10.60
CA LEU A 12 13.04 1.34 -11.50
C LEU A 12 13.22 0.96 -12.99
N GLU A 13 14.23 0.15 -13.30
CA GLU A 13 14.56 -0.26 -14.67
C GLU A 13 14.05 -1.68 -14.98
N GLN A 14 13.90 -2.52 -13.96
CA GLN A 14 13.47 -3.93 -14.06
C GLN A 14 12.24 -4.19 -13.17
N PRO A 15 11.04 -3.72 -13.53
CA PRO A 15 9.87 -3.65 -12.65
C PRO A 15 9.31 -5.01 -12.22
N GLU A 16 9.74 -6.11 -12.82
CA GLU A 16 9.45 -7.46 -12.35
C GLU A 16 10.19 -7.81 -11.04
N LYS A 17 11.25 -7.07 -10.70
CA LYS A 17 12.06 -7.26 -9.49
C LYS A 17 11.47 -6.48 -8.32
N CYS A 18 10.82 -7.19 -7.40
CA CYS A 18 10.42 -6.63 -6.12
C CYS A 18 11.65 -6.48 -5.21
N LEU A 19 12.01 -5.24 -4.88
CA LEU A 19 13.16 -4.92 -4.02
C LEU A 19 12.80 -5.10 -2.55
N ILE A 20 11.64 -4.57 -2.16
CA ILE A 20 11.14 -4.63 -0.79
C ILE A 20 9.63 -4.85 -0.85
N ARG A 21 9.12 -5.78 -0.06
CA ARG A 21 7.68 -5.97 0.15
C ARG A 21 7.37 -5.87 1.63
N GLY A 22 6.32 -5.13 1.98
CA GLY A 22 5.86 -5.03 3.36
C GLY A 22 5.25 -6.35 3.84
N ASP A 23 5.56 -6.73 5.07
CA ASP A 23 5.05 -7.97 5.69
C ASP A 23 3.65 -7.80 6.31
N SER A 24 3.14 -6.57 6.30
CA SER A 24 1.83 -6.21 6.84
C SER A 24 1.10 -5.23 5.92
N TRP A 25 -0.14 -4.94 6.28
CA TRP A 25 -0.92 -3.85 5.72
C TRP A 25 -0.58 -2.52 6.40
N MET A 26 -0.83 -1.43 5.71
CA MET A 26 -0.61 -0.06 6.19
C MET A 26 -1.85 0.84 6.06
N PHE A 27 -2.89 0.36 5.36
CA PHE A 27 -4.18 1.02 5.29
C PHE A 27 -5.30 -0.03 5.29
N ALA A 28 -6.26 0.15 6.18
CA ALA A 28 -7.38 -0.75 6.43
C ALA A 28 -8.69 0.02 6.63
N PRO A 29 -9.85 -0.66 6.50
CA PRO A 29 -11.16 -0.05 6.75
C PRO A 29 -11.31 0.35 8.22
N GLU A 30 -11.63 1.61 8.47
CA GLU A 30 -11.88 2.17 9.80
C GLU A 30 -13.15 3.03 9.82
N ALA A 31 -13.36 3.84 8.79
CA ALA A 31 -14.51 4.72 8.66
C ALA A 31 -15.79 3.95 8.35
N GLU A 32 -16.95 4.51 8.72
CA GLU A 32 -18.23 3.82 8.55
C GLU A 32 -18.52 3.44 7.10
N TYR A 33 -18.17 4.32 6.15
CA TYR A 33 -18.36 4.09 4.71
C TYR A 33 -17.36 3.08 4.11
N GLU A 34 -16.34 2.67 4.85
CA GLU A 34 -15.40 1.60 4.45
C GLU A 34 -15.82 0.25 5.04
N ARG A 35 -16.49 0.27 6.20
CA ARG A 35 -16.96 -0.92 6.91
C ARG A 35 -18.35 -1.39 6.48
N HIS A 36 -19.19 -0.49 5.98
CA HIS A 36 -20.57 -0.79 5.62
C HIS A 36 -20.91 -0.33 4.19
N GLY A 37 -21.41 -1.28 3.39
CA GLY A 37 -21.82 -1.11 2.00
C GLY A 37 -22.23 -2.46 1.42
N ASP A 38 -22.24 -2.56 0.10
CA ASP A 38 -22.52 -3.80 -0.64
C ASP A 38 -21.51 -4.91 -0.27
N VAL A 39 -20.25 -4.53 0.01
CA VAL A 39 -19.22 -5.44 0.56
C VAL A 39 -18.59 -4.80 1.80
N GLN A 40 -18.73 -5.46 2.96
CA GLN A 40 -18.21 -4.94 4.23
C GLN A 40 -16.67 -5.02 4.31
N ASP A 41 -16.08 -4.09 5.05
CA ASP A 41 -14.65 -4.02 5.38
C ASP A 41 -13.73 -4.01 4.13
N VAL A 42 -13.96 -3.05 3.23
CA VAL A 42 -13.18 -2.88 1.99
C VAL A 42 -12.64 -1.47 1.85
N VAL A 43 -11.32 -1.39 1.65
CA VAL A 43 -10.62 -0.28 1.02
C VAL A 43 -9.86 -0.80 -0.20
N PHE A 44 -10.23 -0.37 -1.41
CA PHE A 44 -9.69 -0.90 -2.66
C PHE A 44 -9.09 0.23 -3.54
N PRO A 45 -7.76 0.34 -3.68
CA PRO A 45 -7.13 1.43 -4.45
C PRO A 45 -7.40 1.30 -5.94
N CYS A 46 -7.81 2.39 -6.58
CA CYS A 46 -8.13 2.42 -8.01
C CYS A 46 -7.27 3.40 -8.83
N GLY A 47 -6.57 4.33 -8.16
CA GLY A 47 -5.69 5.27 -8.84
C GLY A 47 -5.15 6.33 -7.90
N TYR A 48 -4.14 7.07 -8.35
CA TYR A 48 -3.57 8.15 -7.56
C TYR A 48 -3.11 9.33 -8.43
N THR A 49 -3.02 10.50 -7.81
CA THR A 49 -2.28 11.64 -8.36
C THR A 49 -1.17 12.07 -7.40
N LEU A 50 -0.13 12.69 -7.94
CA LEU A 50 0.94 13.31 -7.16
C LEU A 50 0.67 14.82 -7.10
N ALA A 51 0.66 15.39 -5.90
CA ALA A 51 0.57 16.83 -5.73
C ALA A 51 1.84 17.53 -6.23
N SER A 52 1.77 18.84 -6.44
CA SER A 52 2.88 19.63 -6.96
C SER A 52 4.09 19.72 -6.03
N ASP A 53 3.97 19.27 -4.78
CA ASP A 53 5.07 19.18 -3.81
C ASP A 53 6.01 17.98 -4.08
N GLY A 54 5.62 17.08 -4.99
CA GLY A 54 6.40 15.90 -5.34
C GLY A 54 6.39 14.78 -4.29
N ASP A 55 5.56 14.89 -3.25
CA ASP A 55 5.53 13.93 -2.14
C ASP A 55 4.12 13.49 -1.74
N THR A 56 3.12 14.36 -1.85
CA THR A 56 1.76 14.04 -1.43
C THR A 56 1.07 13.20 -2.50
N ILE A 57 0.76 11.95 -2.17
CA ILE A 57 -0.11 11.06 -2.94
C ILE A 57 -1.57 11.34 -2.54
N ASN A 58 -2.40 11.60 -3.55
CA ASN A 58 -3.86 11.57 -3.44
C ASN A 58 -4.34 10.20 -3.93
N LEU A 59 -4.66 9.29 -3.01
CA LEU A 59 -5.07 7.93 -3.32
C LEU A 59 -6.59 7.83 -3.38
N TYR A 60 -7.13 7.57 -4.57
CA TYR A 60 -8.54 7.30 -4.78
C TYR A 60 -8.81 5.81 -4.62
N TYR A 61 -9.78 5.47 -3.79
CA TYR A 61 -10.11 4.09 -3.48
C TYR A 61 -11.63 3.87 -3.40
N GLY A 62 -12.07 2.67 -3.76
CA GLY A 62 -13.42 2.18 -3.49
C GLY A 62 -13.55 1.82 -2.02
N ALA A 63 -14.62 2.28 -1.39
CA ALA A 63 -14.96 2.00 -0.01
C ALA A 63 -16.26 1.19 0.05
N ALA A 64 -16.18 0.03 0.70
CA ALA A 64 -17.28 -0.93 0.88
C ALA A 64 -18.07 -1.29 -0.41
N ASP A 65 -17.42 -1.26 -1.58
CA ASP A 65 -18.04 -1.40 -2.91
C ASP A 65 -19.26 -0.49 -3.13
N SER A 66 -19.32 0.67 -2.46
CA SER A 66 -20.49 1.55 -2.45
C SER A 66 -20.16 3.03 -2.63
N SER A 67 -18.90 3.42 -2.42
CA SER A 67 -18.47 4.82 -2.52
C SER A 67 -17.05 4.92 -3.05
N ILE A 68 -16.72 6.11 -3.57
CA ILE A 68 -15.34 6.50 -3.87
C ILE A 68 -14.90 7.47 -2.77
N ALA A 69 -13.74 7.21 -2.19
CA ALA A 69 -13.13 8.06 -1.18
C ALA A 69 -11.68 8.43 -1.58
N LEU A 70 -11.13 9.40 -0.86
CA LEU A 70 -9.79 9.93 -1.09
C LEU A 70 -9.01 9.92 0.23
N ALA A 71 -7.82 9.34 0.20
CA ALA A 71 -6.84 9.43 1.27
C ALA A 71 -5.60 10.21 0.80
N HIS A 72 -4.97 10.94 1.72
CA HIS A 72 -3.69 11.61 1.46
C HIS A 72 -2.57 10.86 2.16
N GLY A 73 -1.44 10.66 1.47
CA GLY A 73 -0.23 10.05 2.01
C GLY A 73 1.02 10.75 1.52
N SER A 74 2.14 10.53 2.19
CA SER A 74 3.46 11.07 1.79
C SER A 74 4.34 9.95 1.27
N ILE A 75 4.89 10.07 0.06
CA ILE A 75 5.82 9.09 -0.54
C ILE A 75 6.97 8.78 0.43
N ARG A 76 7.58 9.82 1.02
CA ARG A 76 8.67 9.64 1.99
C ARG A 76 8.23 8.81 3.21
N ASN A 77 7.04 9.06 3.74
CA ASN A 77 6.52 8.28 4.86
C ASN A 77 6.20 6.84 4.45
N LEU A 78 5.67 6.63 3.24
CA LEU A 78 5.40 5.30 2.69
C LEU A 78 6.70 4.48 2.53
N LEU A 79 7.75 5.10 1.99
CA LEU A 79 9.08 4.47 1.87
C LEU A 79 9.70 4.21 3.24
N THR A 80 9.60 5.17 4.17
CA THR A 80 10.08 4.99 5.56
C THR A 80 9.37 3.82 6.25
N TRP A 81 8.06 3.70 6.07
CA TRP A 81 7.30 2.57 6.60
C TRP A 81 7.75 1.26 5.96
N LEU A 82 7.99 1.23 4.65
CA LEU A 82 8.40 0.04 3.93
C LEU A 82 9.82 -0.42 4.32
N ASP A 83 10.75 0.50 4.54
CA ASP A 83 12.09 0.19 5.06
C ASP A 83 12.03 -0.43 6.47
N ALA A 84 11.10 0.03 7.30
CA ALA A 84 10.94 -0.46 8.67
C ALA A 84 10.13 -1.77 8.78
N ASN A 85 9.22 -2.03 7.84
CA ASN A 85 8.22 -3.12 7.92
C ASN A 85 8.27 -4.08 6.73
N GLY A 86 9.31 -4.01 5.91
CA GLY A 86 9.47 -4.85 4.72
C GLY A 86 10.74 -5.68 4.73
N HIS A 87 10.77 -6.66 3.83
CA HIS A 87 11.91 -7.53 3.62
C HIS A 87 12.32 -7.53 2.14
N SER A 88 13.63 -7.66 1.91
CA SER A 88 14.18 -7.87 0.57
C SER A 88 14.36 -9.36 0.30
N GLU A 89 14.04 -9.79 -0.93
CA GLU A 89 14.27 -11.18 -1.39
C GLU A 89 15.76 -11.60 -1.23
N GLN A 90 16.70 -10.65 -1.32
CA GLN A 90 18.13 -10.89 -1.09
C GLN A 90 18.47 -11.33 0.35
N SER A 91 17.58 -11.10 1.31
CA SER A 91 17.76 -11.47 2.71
C SER A 91 17.48 -12.97 2.97
N HIS A 92 16.69 -13.63 2.12
CA HIS A 92 16.38 -15.06 2.23
C HIS A 92 17.55 -15.95 1.78
N ASP A 93 18.27 -15.57 0.72
CA ASP A 93 19.41 -16.37 0.21
C ASP A 93 20.62 -16.34 1.16
N ARG A 94 20.73 -15.33 2.04
CA ARG A 94 21.82 -15.28 3.05
C ARG A 94 21.57 -16.15 4.28
N ARG A 95 20.31 -16.52 4.57
CA ARG A 95 19.95 -17.40 5.71
C ARG A 95 20.03 -18.89 5.36
N LEU A 96 19.94 -19.26 4.09
CA LEU A 96 20.05 -20.64 3.61
C LEU A 96 21.50 -21.07 3.29
N ARG A 97 22.48 -20.15 3.43
CA ARG A 97 23.92 -20.40 3.22
C ARG A 97 24.73 -20.44 4.52
N LYS A 98 24.09 -20.74 5.66
CA LYS A 98 24.77 -21.04 6.93
C LYS A 98 24.37 -22.40 7.44
#